data_AF-A0A318MR13-F1
#
_entry.id   AF-A0A318MR13-F1
#
_cell.length_a   1.000
_cell.length_b   1.000
_cell.length_c   1.000
_cell.angle_alpha   90.00
_cell.angle_beta   90.00
_cell.angle_gamma   90.00
#
_symmetry.space_group_name_H-M   'P 1'
#
loop_
_entity.id
_entity.type
_entity.pdbx_description
1 polymer ?
#
loop_
_entity_poly.entity_id
_entity_poly.type
_entity_poly.pdbx_seq_one_letter_code
_entity_poly.pdbx_strand_id
1 'polypeptide(L)'
;MNILNKLVRGELSLAVTFWIFYILVRLIVNCIFGICYTLFFANRIPATPFLEILLVTSIIDFIIIIMVIIGIFNILRKKVTSWGIIALIICLINFITIFIVPVAD
;
A
#
# COMPACT_ATOMS: atom_id res chain seq x y z
N MET A 1 -4.69 10.09 28.42
CA MET A 1 -5.75 9.09 28.13
C MET A 1 -5.10 7.89 27.44
N ASN A 2 -4.94 6.78 28.17
CA ASN A 2 -4.08 5.64 27.78
C ASN A 2 -4.50 4.99 26.46
N ILE A 3 -3.51 4.58 25.67
CA ILE A 3 -3.64 3.83 24.41
C ILE A 3 -4.49 2.56 24.59
N LEU A 4 -4.40 1.92 25.76
CA LEU A 4 -5.24 0.78 26.16
C LEU A 4 -6.75 1.08 26.11
N ASN A 5 -7.19 2.26 26.57
CA ASN A 5 -8.61 2.63 26.51
C ASN A 5 -9.10 2.92 25.08
N LYS A 6 -8.19 3.29 24.17
CA LYS A 6 -8.52 3.43 22.74
C LYS A 6 -8.55 2.08 22.02
N LEU A 7 -7.74 1.11 22.46
CA LEU A 7 -7.72 -0.26 21.94
C LEU A 7 -9.03 -1.00 22.28
N VAL A 8 -9.48 -0.90 23.54
CA VAL A 8 -10.74 -1.52 24.02
C VAL A 8 -11.99 -0.93 23.37
N ARG A 9 -11.93 0.32 22.87
CA ARG A 9 -13.05 0.97 22.17
C ARG A 9 -13.17 0.60 20.68
N GLY A 10 -12.31 -0.27 20.13
CA GLY A 10 -12.39 -0.73 18.73
C GLY A 10 -11.96 0.28 17.67
N GLU A 11 -11.88 1.58 17.99
CA GLU A 11 -11.41 2.63 17.08
C GLU A 11 -9.93 2.44 16.67
N LEU A 12 -9.07 2.02 17.61
CA LEU A 12 -7.66 1.74 17.32
C LEU A 12 -7.50 0.43 16.54
N SER A 13 -8.38 -0.55 16.80
CA SER A 13 -8.37 -1.84 16.10
C SER A 13 -8.60 -1.65 14.59
N LEU A 14 -9.58 -0.83 14.20
CA LEU A 14 -9.96 -0.68 12.80
C LEU A 14 -8.88 0.00 11.95
N ALA A 15 -8.24 1.05 12.49
CA ALA A 15 -7.10 1.70 11.85
C ALA A 15 -5.90 0.76 11.72
N VAL A 16 -5.60 -0.02 12.76
CA VAL A 16 -4.53 -1.04 12.75
C VAL A 16 -4.83 -2.15 11.74
N THR A 17 -6.09 -2.58 11.61
CA THR A 17 -6.49 -3.61 10.63
C THR A 17 -6.27 -3.13 9.19
N PHE A 18 -6.68 -1.90 8.85
CA PHE A 18 -6.39 -1.31 7.53
C PHE A 18 -4.89 -1.19 7.26
N TRP A 19 -4.11 -0.91 8.30
CA TRP A 19 -2.66 -0.79 8.19
C TRP A 19 -1.97 -2.14 7.95
N ILE A 20 -2.37 -3.18 8.70
CA ILE A 20 -1.88 -4.55 8.51
C ILE A 20 -2.27 -5.04 7.12
N PHE A 21 -3.50 -4.78 6.67
CA PHE A 21 -3.95 -5.16 5.34
C PHE A 21 -3.12 -4.49 4.24
N TYR A 22 -2.86 -3.18 4.37
CA TYR A 22 -2.02 -2.44 3.44
C TYR A 22 -0.59 -3.02 3.34
N ILE A 23 0.06 -3.27 4.48
CA ILE A 23 1.41 -3.84 4.51
C ILE A 23 1.42 -5.23 3.86
N LEU A 24 0.42 -6.06 4.15
CA LEU A 24 0.34 -7.42 3.66
C LEU A 24 0.17 -7.48 2.14
N VAL A 25 -0.72 -6.64 1.58
CA VAL A 25 -0.85 -6.52 0.12
C VAL A 25 0.47 -6.08 -0.49
N ARG A 26 1.11 -5.06 0.08
CA ARG A 26 2.32 -4.49 -0.50
C ARG A 26 3.48 -5.48 -0.50
N LEU A 27 3.56 -6.31 0.54
CA LEU A 27 4.51 -7.43 0.58
C LEU A 27 4.26 -8.40 -0.57
N ILE A 28 3.00 -8.80 -0.80
CA ILE A 28 2.62 -9.71 -1.88
C ILE A 28 2.99 -9.12 -3.25
N VAL A 29 2.64 -7.85 -3.50
CA VAL A 29 2.94 -7.15 -4.76
C VAL A 29 4.45 -7.07 -5.00
N ASN A 30 5.24 -6.70 -3.98
CA ASN A 30 6.69 -6.66 -4.09
C ASN A 30 7.31 -8.04 -4.33
N CYS A 31 6.78 -9.10 -3.71
CA CYS A 31 7.25 -10.45 -3.96
C CYS A 31 6.97 -10.89 -5.41
N ILE A 32 5.76 -10.63 -5.92
CA ILE A 32 5.41 -10.92 -7.32
C ILE A 32 6.34 -10.14 -8.25
N PHE A 33 6.54 -8.85 -7.98
CA PHE A 33 7.41 -8.00 -8.79
C PHE A 33 8.86 -8.49 -8.79
N GLY A 34 9.41 -8.85 -7.63
CA GLY A 34 10.76 -9.41 -7.53
C GLY A 34 10.93 -10.73 -8.29
N ILE A 35 9.92 -11.61 -8.26
CA ILE A 35 9.94 -12.86 -9.04
C ILE A 35 9.90 -12.54 -10.55
N CYS A 36 9.01 -11.65 -10.98
CA CYS A 36 8.93 -11.27 -12.39
C CYS A 36 10.20 -10.59 -12.89
N TYR A 37 10.81 -9.72 -12.08
CA TYR A 37 12.06 -9.04 -12.38
C TYR A 37 13.23 -10.02 -12.52
N THR A 38 13.37 -10.97 -11.58
CA THR A 38 14.42 -12.00 -11.66
C THR A 38 14.26 -12.90 -12.89
N LEU A 39 13.03 -13.26 -13.26
CA LEU A 39 12.73 -14.05 -14.46
C LEU A 39 13.01 -13.28 -15.77
N PHE A 40 12.77 -11.97 -15.79
CA PHE A 40 13.11 -11.11 -16.92
C PHE A 40 14.63 -11.04 -17.15
N PHE A 41 15.42 -10.74 -16.10
CA PHE A 41 16.89 -10.69 -16.22
C PHE A 41 17.52 -12.06 -16.51
N ALA A 42 16.87 -13.16 -16.12
CA ALA A 42 17.27 -14.50 -16.50
C ALA A 42 16.91 -14.86 -17.97
N ASN A 43 16.40 -13.90 -18.77
CA ASN A 43 15.92 -14.08 -20.14
C ASN A 43 14.87 -15.22 -20.26
N ARG A 44 14.13 -15.50 -19.19
CA ARG A 44 13.09 -16.54 -19.18
C ARG A 44 11.74 -16.02 -19.67
N ILE A 45 11.55 -14.70 -19.66
CA ILE A 45 10.31 -14.03 -20.03
C ILE A 45 10.66 -12.87 -20.98
N PRO A 46 9.97 -12.73 -22.14
CA PRO A 46 10.18 -11.60 -23.03
C PRO A 46 9.70 -10.27 -22.42
N ALA A 47 10.18 -9.14 -22.94
CA ALA A 47 9.88 -7.81 -22.41
C ALA A 47 8.38 -7.44 -22.44
N THR A 48 7.63 -7.95 -23.42
CA THR A 48 6.20 -7.68 -23.59
C THR A 48 5.35 -8.17 -22.41
N PRO A 49 5.37 -9.46 -22.01
CA PRO A 49 4.63 -9.91 -20.83
C PRO A 49 5.17 -9.34 -19.52
N PHE A 50 6.45 -8.97 -19.44
CA PHE A 50 7.00 -8.28 -18.26
C PHE A 50 6.35 -6.90 -18.06
N LEU A 51 6.24 -6.11 -19.13
CA LEU A 51 5.58 -4.79 -19.11
C LEU A 51 4.09 -4.91 -18.79
N GLU A 52 3.39 -5.92 -19.30
CA GLU A 52 1.98 -6.17 -18.98
C GLU A 52 1.79 -6.50 -17.49
N ILE A 53 2.64 -7.35 -16.92
CA ILE A 53 2.59 -7.68 -15.49
C ILE A 53 2.90 -6.45 -14.63
N LEU A 54 3.90 -5.64 -15.01
CA LEU A 54 4.22 -4.38 -14.33
C LEU A 54 3.02 -3.42 -14.36
N LEU A 55 2.35 -3.28 -15.50
CA LEU A 55 1.19 -2.41 -15.64
C LEU A 55 0.03 -2.88 -14.73
N VAL A 56 -0.31 -4.17 -14.78
CA VAL A 56 -1.41 -4.75 -13.99
C VAL A 56 -1.13 -4.64 -12.49
N THR A 57 0.08 -4.96 -12.05
CA THR A 57 0.47 -4.86 -10.64
C THR A 57 0.43 -3.40 -10.15
N SER A 58 0.89 -2.45 -10.96
CA SER A 58 0.82 -1.01 -10.65
C SER A 58 -0.64 -0.51 -10.52
N ILE A 59 -1.55 -0.94 -11.40
CA ILE A 59 -2.98 -0.60 -11.31
C ILE A 59 -3.59 -1.15 -10.02
N ILE A 60 -3.28 -2.40 -9.66
CA ILE A 60 -3.79 -3.02 -8.43
C ILE A 60 -3.28 -2.26 -7.20
N ASP A 61 -1.99 -1.91 -7.16
CA ASP A 61 -1.39 -1.19 -6.03
C ASP A 61 -2.02 0.22 -5.89
N PHE A 62 -2.28 0.89 -7.01
CA PHE A 62 -2.99 2.17 -7.05
C PHE A 62 -4.41 2.08 -6.47
N ILE A 63 -5.21 1.08 -6.88
CA ILE A 63 -6.56 0.86 -6.35
C ILE A 63 -6.53 0.62 -4.84
N ILE A 64 -5.59 -0.19 -4.37
CA ILE A 64 -5.49 -0.53 -2.94
C ILE A 64 -5.07 0.67 -2.11
N ILE A 65 -4.14 1.49 -2.59
CA ILE A 65 -3.76 2.74 -1.93
C ILE A 65 -4.95 3.69 -1.84
N ILE A 66 -5.75 3.86 -2.90
CA ILE A 66 -6.97 4.68 -2.85
C ILE A 66 -7.96 4.13 -1.82
N MET A 67 -8.22 2.82 -1.81
CA MET A 67 -9.10 2.20 -0.82
C MET A 67 -8.63 2.43 0.62
N VAL A 68 -7.31 2.32 0.87
CA VAL A 68 -6.71 2.54 2.19
C VAL A 68 -6.78 4.02 2.59
N ILE A 69 -6.50 4.94 1.67
CA ILE A 69 -6.63 6.38 1.90
C ILE A 69 -8.08 6.73 2.26
N ILE A 70 -9.07 6.25 1.50
CA ILE A 70 -10.50 6.47 1.80
C ILE A 70 -10.86 5.87 3.16
N GLY A 71 -10.40 4.67 3.47
CA GLY A 71 -10.60 4.01 4.76
C GLY A 71 -10.06 4.84 5.93
N ILE A 72 -8.83 5.34 5.81
CA ILE A 72 -8.19 6.20 6.81
C ILE A 72 -8.91 7.55 6.93
N PHE A 73 -9.31 8.17 5.81
CA PHE A 73 -10.09 9.43 5.82
C PHE A 73 -11.43 9.26 6.52
N ASN A 74 -12.15 8.17 6.27
CA ASN A 74 -13.43 7.89 6.93
C ASN A 74 -13.28 7.71 8.45
N ILE A 75 -12.16 7.13 8.90
CA ILE A 75 -11.84 7.01 10.33
C ILE A 75 -11.47 8.38 10.92
N LEU A 76 -10.60 9.14 10.24
CA LEU A 76 -10.17 10.48 10.68
C LEU A 76 -11.32 11.48 10.75
N ARG A 77 -12.32 11.39 9.87
CA ARG A 77 -13.52 12.23 9.87
C ARG A 77 -14.35 12.08 11.14
N LYS A 78 -14.36 10.89 11.76
CA LYS A 78 -15.05 10.66 13.04
C LYS A 78 -14.20 11.15 14.20
N LYS A 79 -12.89 10.90 14.16
CA LYS A 79 -11.97 11.28 15.23
C LYS A 79 -10.54 11.32 14.73
N VAL A 80 -9.92 12.48 14.82
CA VAL A 80 -8.52 12.66 14.44
C VAL A 80 -7.63 11.94 15.46
N THR A 81 -6.84 10.99 14.98
CA THR A 81 -5.83 10.29 15.79
C THR A 81 -4.45 10.51 15.16
N SER A 82 -3.44 10.73 15.99
CA SER A 82 -2.05 10.89 15.55
C SER A 82 -1.58 9.69 14.69
N TRP A 83 -2.00 8.48 15.05
CA TRP A 83 -1.74 7.26 14.29
C TRP A 83 -2.38 7.25 12.90
N GLY A 84 -3.63 7.72 12.77
CA GLY A 84 -4.30 7.86 11.48
C GLY A 84 -3.61 8.87 10.56
N ILE A 85 -3.10 9.98 11.13
CA ILE A 85 -2.35 10.99 10.36
C ILE A 85 -1.02 10.43 9.85
N ILE A 86 -0.26 9.73 10.72
CA ILE A 86 1.00 9.09 10.31
C ILE A 86 0.76 8.06 9.21
N ALA A 87 -0.29 7.24 9.35
CA ALA A 87 -0.68 6.27 8.33
C ALA A 87 -1.04 6.93 7.00
N LEU A 88 -1.77 8.06 7.04
CA LEU A 88 -2.13 8.84 5.85
C LEU A 88 -0.88 9.39 5.14
N ILE A 89 0.07 9.97 5.89
CA ILE A 89 1.31 10.53 5.35
C ILE A 89 2.13 9.42 4.65
N ILE A 90 2.28 8.26 5.29
CA ILE A 90 2.99 7.12 4.69
C ILE A 90 2.29 6.66 3.41
N CYS A 91 0.96 6.56 3.42
CA CYS A 91 0.19 6.15 2.25
C CYS A 91 0.34 7.15 1.09
N LEU A 92 0.36 8.46 1.38
CA LEU A 92 0.61 9.51 0.38
C LEU A 92 2.04 9.48 -0.18
N ILE A 93 3.05 9.25 0.66
CA ILE A 93 4.44 9.08 0.20
C ILE A 93 4.52 7.88 -0.76
N ASN A 94 3.88 6.77 -0.40
CA ASN A 94 3.87 5.57 -1.24
C ASN A 94 3.10 5.77 -2.55
N PHE A 95 1.99 6.51 -2.52
CA PHE A 95 1.29 6.94 -3.72
C PHE A 95 2.22 7.70 -4.67
N ILE A 96 2.96 8.69 -4.16
CA ILE A 96 3.92 9.48 -4.94
C ILE A 96 5.05 8.59 -5.48
N THR A 97 5.50 7.61 -4.70
CA THR A 97 6.58 6.69 -5.09
C THR A 97 6.20 5.85 -6.32
N ILE A 98 4.94 5.43 -6.45
CA ILE A 98 4.45 4.70 -7.63
C ILE A 98 4.59 5.54 -8.91
N PHE A 99 4.45 6.87 -8.82
CA PHE A 99 4.61 7.76 -9.97
C PHE A 99 6.07 8.14 -10.28
N ILE A 100 6.98 7.98 -9.31
CA ILE A 100 8.41 8.30 -9.48
C ILE A 100 9.20 7.09 -10.00
N VAL A 101 8.86 5.87 -9.58
CA VAL A 101 9.53 4.63 -10.02
C VAL A 101 9.52 4.40 -11.55
N PRO A 102 8.52 4.80 -12.36
CA PRO A 102 8.59 4.60 -13.81
C PRO A 102 9.50 5.61 -14.55
N VAL A 103 10.18 6.55 -13.86
CA VAL A 103 11.02 7.59 -14.50
C VAL A 103 12.51 7.41 -14.24
N ALA A 104 12.89 6.50 -13.34
CA ALA A 104 14.28 6.25 -12.99
C ALA A 104 14.80 4.95 -13.63
N ASP A 105 14.72 4.85 -14.96
CA ASP A 105 15.56 3.99 -15.80
C ASP A 105 15.73 4.65 -17.18
#